data_AF-A0A7V9K9L7-F1
#
_entry.id   AF-A0A7V9K9L7-F1
#
_cell.length_a   1.000
_cell.length_b   1.000
_cell.length_c   1.000
_cell.angle_alpha   90.00
_cell.angle_beta   90.00
_cell.angle_gamma   90.00
#
_symmetry.space_group_name_H-M   'P 1'
#
loop_
_entity.id
_entity.type
_entity.pdbx_description
1 polymer ?
#
loop_
_entity_poly.entity_id
_entity_poly.type
_entity_poly.pdbx_seq_one_letter_code
_entity_poly.pdbx_strand_id
1 'polypeptide(L)'
;METQKPARRRETEDRRPEGLVSPVEGFNERARRAVRDGDLHDSVELFTNKSVAGRNAVLNALPEAPELRERAYHIKQETMANLDRYLAQMADAVEGRGGNVFFAETGEDVVRYIGDLARRRGAKVITKSKSMATE
;
A
#
# COMPACT_ATOMS: atom_id res chain seq x y z
N MET A 1 -32.33 -10.33 1.82
CA MET A 1 -32.37 -10.17 0.36
C MET A 1 -31.05 -10.72 -0.17
N GLU A 2 -31.04 -11.98 -0.63
CA GLU A 2 -29.81 -12.63 -1.12
C GLU A 2 -29.37 -11.98 -2.43
N THR A 3 -28.25 -11.27 -2.42
CA THR A 3 -27.61 -10.79 -3.64
C THR A 3 -26.74 -11.91 -4.21
N GLN A 4 -27.27 -12.70 -5.14
CA GLN A 4 -26.44 -13.57 -5.97
C GLN A 4 -25.66 -12.70 -6.97
N LYS A 5 -24.44 -12.33 -6.60
CA LYS A 5 -23.48 -11.73 -7.53
C LYS A 5 -22.92 -12.87 -8.40
N PRO A 6 -23.18 -12.89 -9.73
CA PRO A 6 -22.66 -13.95 -10.58
C PRO A 6 -21.13 -13.95 -10.51
N ALA A 7 -20.53 -15.15 -10.52
CA ALA A 7 -19.08 -15.30 -10.59
C ALA A 7 -18.59 -14.53 -11.83
N ARG A 8 -17.75 -13.50 -11.64
CA ARG A 8 -17.09 -12.83 -12.75
C ARG A 8 -16.32 -13.91 -13.52
N ARG A 9 -16.77 -14.23 -14.73
CA ARG A 9 -15.96 -15.00 -15.69
C ARG A 9 -14.70 -14.17 -15.89
N ARG A 10 -13.57 -14.59 -15.31
CA ARG A 10 -12.30 -13.94 -15.59
C ARG A 10 -12.04 -14.21 -17.07
N GLU A 11 -12.17 -13.20 -17.91
CA GLU A 11 -11.50 -13.21 -19.21
C GLU A 11 -10.00 -13.20 -18.91
N THR A 12 -9.42 -14.39 -18.73
CA THR A 12 -7.97 -14.60 -18.58
C THR A 12 -7.30 -14.78 -19.93
N GLU A 13 -7.93 -14.33 -21.01
CA GLU A 13 -7.31 -14.34 -22.32
C GLU A 13 -6.37 -13.15 -22.38
N ASP A 14 -5.09 -13.40 -22.15
CA ASP A 14 -4.05 -12.40 -22.22
C ASP A 14 -3.86 -11.95 -23.67
N ARG A 15 -4.52 -10.86 -24.05
CA ARG A 15 -4.44 -10.26 -25.39
C ARG A 15 -3.27 -9.29 -25.54
N ARG A 16 -2.35 -9.23 -24.58
CA ARG A 16 -1.24 -8.28 -24.59
C ARG A 16 -0.09 -8.87 -25.42
N PRO A 17 0.51 -8.11 -26.34
CA PRO A 17 1.72 -8.54 -27.04
C PRO A 17 2.81 -8.82 -26.01
N GLU A 18 3.53 -9.94 -26.17
CA GLU A 18 4.60 -10.31 -25.25
C GLU A 18 5.66 -9.20 -25.13
N GLY A 19 6.10 -8.92 -23.89
CA GLY A 19 7.21 -8.01 -23.61
C GLY A 19 6.82 -6.62 -23.09
N LEU A 20 6.07 -6.54 -21.98
CA LEU A 20 5.94 -5.29 -21.24
C LEU A 20 7.33 -4.81 -20.76
N VAL A 21 7.81 -3.71 -21.33
CA VAL A 21 9.05 -3.05 -20.88
C VAL A 21 8.67 -1.97 -19.87
N SER A 22 8.90 -2.23 -18.59
CA SER A 22 8.78 -1.19 -17.57
C SER A 22 9.84 -0.10 -17.80
N PRO A 23 9.49 1.19 -17.65
CA PRO A 23 10.45 2.30 -17.66
C PRO A 23 11.33 2.31 -16.41
N VAL A 24 10.99 1.50 -15.39
CA VAL A 24 11.78 1.37 -14.16
C VAL A 24 13.01 0.50 -14.43
N GLU A 25 14.18 1.09 -14.22
CA GLU A 25 15.46 0.42 -14.44
C GLU A 25 15.57 -0.94 -13.71
N GLY A 26 15.98 -1.95 -14.47
CA GLY A 26 16.15 -3.33 -14.01
C GLY A 26 14.86 -4.05 -13.59
N PHE A 27 13.68 -3.44 -13.70
CA PHE A 27 12.42 -4.06 -13.26
C PHE A 27 12.14 -5.37 -13.99
N ASN A 28 12.20 -5.36 -15.33
CA ASN A 28 11.85 -6.54 -16.13
C ASN A 28 12.78 -7.72 -15.85
N GLU A 29 14.07 -7.46 -15.58
CA GLU A 29 15.04 -8.49 -15.20
C GLU A 29 14.70 -9.08 -13.83
N ARG A 30 14.51 -8.23 -12.81
CA ARG A 30 14.12 -8.66 -11.46
C ARG A 30 12.81 -9.44 -11.47
N ALA A 31 11.82 -8.99 -12.24
CA ALA A 31 10.53 -9.66 -12.38
C ALA A 31 10.68 -11.04 -13.02
N ARG A 32 11.44 -11.16 -14.12
CA ARG A 32 11.70 -12.46 -14.76
C ARG A 32 12.46 -13.42 -13.85
N ARG A 33 13.37 -12.92 -13.02
CA ARG A 33 14.05 -13.73 -12.01
C ARG A 33 13.05 -14.20 -10.95
N ALA A 34 12.28 -13.29 -10.37
CA ALA A 34 11.31 -13.59 -9.32
C ALA A 34 10.27 -14.63 -9.76
N VAL A 35 9.73 -14.54 -10.99
CA VAL A 35 8.75 -15.50 -11.52
C VAL A 35 9.30 -16.93 -11.64
N ARG A 36 10.63 -17.09 -11.75
CA ARG A 36 11.30 -18.40 -11.82
C ARG A 36 11.83 -18.87 -10.48
N ASP A 37 11.63 -18.09 -9.43
CA ASP A 37 12.16 -18.37 -8.09
C ASP A 37 11.12 -19.15 -7.28
N GLY A 38 11.29 -20.48 -7.24
CA GLY A 38 10.38 -21.39 -6.53
C GLY A 38 10.36 -21.14 -5.02
N ASP A 39 11.52 -20.90 -4.42
CA ASP A 39 11.63 -20.63 -2.97
C ASP A 39 10.91 -19.33 -2.59
N LEU A 40 11.00 -18.31 -3.46
CA LEU A 40 10.23 -17.07 -3.30
C LEU A 40 8.72 -17.34 -3.35
N HIS A 41 8.26 -18.14 -4.31
CA HIS A 41 6.85 -18.47 -4.44
C HIS A 41 6.32 -19.22 -3.21
N ASP A 42 7.04 -20.25 -2.76
CA ASP A 42 6.69 -21.04 -1.58
C ASP A 42 6.64 -20.16 -0.33
N SER A 43 7.60 -19.24 -0.19
CA SER A 43 7.64 -18.29 0.93
C SER A 43 6.45 -17.33 0.92
N VAL A 44 6.09 -16.80 -0.25
CA VAL A 44 4.93 -15.90 -0.43
C VAL A 44 3.63 -16.65 -0.13
N GLU A 45 3.47 -17.87 -0.63
CA GLU A 45 2.29 -18.70 -0.38
C GLU A 45 2.14 -19.01 1.11
N LEU A 46 3.21 -19.50 1.75
CA LEU A 46 3.22 -19.83 3.17
C LEU A 46 2.83 -18.61 4.02
N PHE A 47 3.46 -17.46 3.76
CA PHE A 47 3.17 -16.24 4.52
C PHE A 47 1.73 -15.75 4.30
N THR A 48 1.24 -15.81 3.06
CA THR A 48 -0.13 -15.41 2.71
C THR A 48 -1.15 -16.28 3.43
N ASN A 49 -1.00 -17.60 3.33
CA ASN A 49 -1.91 -18.56 3.95
C ASN A 49 -1.89 -18.42 5.48
N LYS A 50 -0.71 -18.31 6.09
CA LYS A 50 -0.58 -18.09 7.53
C LYS A 50 -1.24 -16.79 7.99
N SER A 51 -1.03 -15.70 7.25
CA SER A 51 -1.60 -14.38 7.58
C SER A 51 -3.12 -14.37 7.46
N VAL A 52 -3.67 -14.99 6.41
CA VAL A 52 -5.12 -15.10 6.22
C VAL A 52 -5.74 -15.97 7.30
N ALA A 53 -5.13 -17.13 7.61
CA ALA A 53 -5.62 -18.02 8.66
C ALA A 53 -5.61 -17.33 10.02
N GLY A 54 -4.51 -16.68 10.39
CA GLY A 54 -4.39 -15.94 11.65
C GLY A 54 -5.41 -14.80 11.75
N ARG A 55 -5.56 -14.01 10.68
CA ARG A 55 -6.57 -12.94 10.62
C ARG A 55 -7.98 -13.49 10.81
N ASN A 56 -8.33 -14.56 10.09
CA ASN A 56 -9.67 -15.15 10.16
C ASN A 56 -9.95 -15.75 11.54
N ALA A 57 -8.95 -16.38 12.18
CA ALA A 57 -9.10 -16.89 13.54
C ALA A 57 -9.45 -15.77 14.54
N VAL A 58 -8.74 -14.63 14.47
CA VAL A 58 -9.01 -13.46 15.32
C VAL A 58 -10.40 -12.88 15.04
N LEU A 59 -10.77 -12.71 13.76
CA LEU A 59 -12.08 -12.17 13.40
C LEU A 59 -13.22 -13.11 13.82
N ASN A 60 -13.05 -14.43 13.69
CA ASN A 60 -14.05 -15.41 14.09
C ASN A 60 -14.22 -15.49 15.61
N ALA A 61 -13.17 -15.17 16.38
CA ALA A 61 -13.22 -15.11 17.84
C ALA A 61 -13.90 -13.83 18.36
N LEU A 62 -14.22 -12.87 17.48
CA LEU A 62 -14.79 -11.58 17.82
C LEU A 62 -16.23 -11.46 17.23
N PRO A 63 -17.28 -11.68 18.05
CA PRO A 63 -18.66 -11.66 17.57
C PRO A 63 -19.05 -10.39 16.81
N GLU A 64 -18.53 -9.24 17.22
CA GLU A 64 -18.78 -7.91 16.64
C GLU A 64 -17.89 -7.58 15.42
N ALA A 65 -17.09 -8.53 14.93
CA ALA A 65 -16.20 -8.30 13.79
C ALA A 65 -16.94 -7.78 12.53
N PRO A 66 -18.14 -8.26 12.16
CA PRO A 66 -18.88 -7.71 11.02
C PRO A 66 -19.20 -6.22 11.18
N GLU A 67 -19.71 -5.81 12.35
CA GLU A 67 -20.09 -4.43 12.64
C GLU A 67 -18.88 -3.50 12.69
N LEU A 68 -17.77 -3.96 13.29
CA LEU A 68 -16.53 -3.20 13.32
C LEU A 68 -15.95 -2.99 11.91
N ARG A 69 -16.09 -3.97 11.02
CA ARG A 69 -15.66 -3.84 9.63
C ARG A 69 -16.51 -2.83 8.87
N GLU A 70 -17.82 -2.84 9.07
CA GLU A 70 -18.73 -1.86 8.45
C GLU A 70 -18.43 -0.44 8.95
N ARG A 71 -18.25 -0.29 10.27
CA ARG A 71 -17.85 1.00 10.85
C ARG A 71 -16.51 1.48 10.29
N ALA A 72 -15.51 0.60 10.19
CA ALA A 72 -14.22 0.94 9.60
C ALA A 72 -14.34 1.33 8.12
N TYR A 73 -15.25 0.69 7.38
CA TYR A 73 -15.57 1.07 6.00
C TYR A 73 -16.13 2.50 5.94
N HIS A 74 -17.13 2.82 6.75
CA HIS A 74 -17.70 4.17 6.79
C HIS A 74 -16.69 5.25 7.19
N ILE A 75 -15.83 4.97 8.18
CA ILE A 75 -14.76 5.88 8.58
C ILE A 75 -13.84 6.17 7.39
N LYS A 76 -13.41 5.13 6.64
CA LYS A 76 -12.57 5.32 5.46
C LYS A 76 -13.25 6.17 4.40
N GLN A 77 -14.54 5.92 4.15
CA GLN A 77 -15.30 6.69 3.17
C GLN A 77 -15.41 8.17 3.58
N GLU A 78 -15.71 8.45 4.85
CA GLU A 78 -15.76 9.81 5.37
C GLU A 78 -14.39 10.49 5.30
N THR A 79 -13.32 9.80 5.69
CA THR A 79 -11.95 10.31 5.61
C THR A 79 -11.57 10.67 4.19
N MET A 80 -11.86 9.80 3.22
CA MET A 80 -11.56 10.06 1.81
C MET A 80 -12.40 11.21 1.24
N ALA A 81 -13.66 11.35 1.67
CA ALA A 81 -14.53 12.45 1.24
C ALA A 81 -14.11 13.82 1.81
N ASN A 82 -13.34 13.84 2.91
CA ASN A 82 -12.88 15.04 3.60
C ASN A 82 -11.36 15.04 3.77
N LEU A 83 -10.65 14.55 2.76
CA LEU A 83 -9.23 14.23 2.86
C LEU A 83 -8.38 15.46 3.18
N ASP A 84 -8.71 16.61 2.58
CA ASP A 84 -8.10 17.92 2.86
C ASP A 84 -8.11 18.26 4.35
N ARG A 85 -9.28 18.14 5.01
CA ARG A 85 -9.45 18.41 6.44
C ARG A 85 -8.61 17.46 7.28
N TYR A 86 -8.66 16.17 7.00
CA TYR A 86 -7.93 15.18 7.79
C TYR A 86 -6.42 15.24 7.58
N LEU A 87 -5.95 15.60 6.38
CA LEU A 87 -4.53 15.85 6.11
C LEU A 87 -4.02 17.06 6.90
N ALA A 88 -4.79 18.15 6.96
CA ALA A 88 -4.45 19.32 7.77
C ALA A 88 -4.35 18.96 9.27
N GLN A 89 -5.36 18.26 9.80
CA GLN A 89 -5.34 17.80 11.19
C GLN A 89 -4.15 16.88 11.51
N MET A 90 -3.78 16.00 10.58
CA MET A 90 -2.61 15.15 10.72
C MET A 90 -1.33 15.98 10.75
N ALA A 91 -1.20 16.97 9.88
CA ALA A 91 -0.04 17.85 9.84
C ALA A 91 0.13 18.62 11.15
N ASP A 92 -0.94 19.25 11.64
CA ASP A 92 -0.94 19.95 12.94
C ASP A 92 -0.50 19.02 14.09
N ALA A 93 -1.01 17.79 14.10
CA ALA A 93 -0.69 16.81 15.13
C ALA A 93 0.77 16.32 15.08
N VAL A 94 1.35 16.21 13.88
CA VAL A 94 2.75 15.82 13.66
C VAL A 94 3.67 16.97 14.07
N GLU A 95 3.38 18.18 13.60
CA GLU A 95 4.18 19.37 13.88
C GLU A 95 4.12 19.74 15.36
N GLY A 96 2.96 19.61 15.99
CA GLY A 96 2.80 19.80 17.45
C GLY A 96 3.61 18.81 18.30
N ARG A 97 4.11 17.71 17.71
CA ARG A 97 5.01 16.74 18.37
C ARG A 97 6.48 16.89 17.94
N GLY A 98 6.83 17.97 17.24
CA GLY A 98 8.18 18.24 16.75
C GLY A 98 8.53 17.54 15.42
N GLY A 99 7.53 16.93 14.77
CA GLY A 99 7.67 16.46 13.39
C GLY A 99 7.69 17.62 12.40
N ASN A 100 8.00 17.34 11.14
CA ASN A 100 7.88 18.30 10.05
C ASN A 100 7.08 17.65 8.93
N VAL A 101 6.10 18.36 8.38
CA VAL A 101 5.31 17.89 7.24
C VAL A 101 5.66 18.71 6.01
N PHE A 102 5.83 18.02 4.89
CA PHE A 102 6.01 18.63 3.59
C PHE A 102 4.93 18.11 2.65
N PHE A 103 4.02 18.99 2.25
CA PHE A 103 3.03 18.71 1.21
C PHE A 103 3.68 18.92 -0.16
N ALA A 104 3.73 17.85 -0.94
CA ALA A 104 4.30 17.84 -2.28
C ALA A 104 3.18 17.65 -3.31
N GLU A 105 3.22 18.42 -4.40
CA GLU A 105 2.25 18.28 -5.51
C GLU A 105 2.63 17.10 -6.40
N THR A 106 3.93 16.88 -6.62
CA THR A 106 4.45 15.84 -7.51
C THR A 106 5.43 14.90 -6.81
N GLY A 107 5.72 13.76 -7.45
CA GLY A 107 6.75 12.84 -6.97
C GLY A 107 8.15 13.48 -7.04
N GLU A 108 8.40 14.31 -8.05
CA GLU A 108 9.63 15.05 -8.26
C GLU A 108 9.89 16.03 -7.11
N ASP A 109 8.84 16.69 -6.59
CA ASP A 109 8.92 17.57 -5.43
C ASP A 109 9.34 16.82 -4.17
N VAL A 110 8.80 15.62 -3.95
CA VAL A 110 9.19 14.75 -2.83
C VAL A 110 10.67 14.40 -2.90
N VAL A 111 11.14 13.93 -4.07
CA VAL A 111 12.53 13.52 -4.29
C VAL A 111 13.47 14.69 -4.05
N ARG A 112 13.15 15.86 -4.61
CA ARG A 112 13.94 17.09 -4.44
C ARG A 112 14.01 17.50 -2.97
N TYR A 113 12.87 17.60 -2.29
CA TYR A 113 12.81 18.02 -0.89
C TYR A 113 13.60 17.10 0.04
N ILE A 114 13.40 15.77 -0.07
CA ILE A 114 14.11 14.79 0.76
C ILE A 114 15.61 14.85 0.47
N GLY A 115 16.02 14.92 -0.80
CA GLY A 115 17.42 15.00 -1.20
C GLY A 115 18.11 16.25 -0.64
N ASP A 116 17.47 17.40 -0.74
CA ASP A 116 17.99 18.65 -0.19
C ASP A 116 18.04 18.63 1.34
N LEU A 117 17.01 18.10 2.00
CA LEU A 117 16.96 17.97 3.45
C LEU A 117 18.08 17.05 3.95
N ALA A 118 18.28 15.90 3.30
CA ALA A 118 19.34 14.96 3.65
C ALA A 118 20.73 15.60 3.51
N ARG A 119 20.98 16.33 2.41
CA ARG A 119 22.23 17.08 2.21
C ARG A 119 22.44 18.14 3.28
N ARG A 120 21.44 18.98 3.53
CA ARG A 120 21.51 20.06 4.54
C ARG A 120 21.75 19.53 5.96
N ARG A 121 21.18 18.37 6.30
CA ARG A 121 21.33 17.74 7.62
C ARG A 121 22.55 16.83 7.71
N GLY A 122 23.31 16.65 6.63
CA GLY A 122 24.43 15.70 6.57
C GLY A 122 23.99 14.24 6.80
N ALA A 123 22.73 13.91 6.52
CA ALA A 123 22.16 12.59 6.82
C ALA A 123 22.87 11.50 6.02
N LYS A 124 23.28 10.43 6.71
CA LYS A 124 23.94 9.26 6.10
C LYS A 124 23.01 8.05 5.98
N VAL A 125 21.93 8.04 6.77
CA VAL A 125 20.93 6.97 6.80
C VAL A 125 19.56 7.61 6.77
N ILE A 126 18.69 7.07 5.92
CA ILE A 126 17.28 7.47 5.83
C ILE A 126 16.45 6.20 6.03
N THR A 127 15.54 6.23 6.99
CA THR A 127 14.55 5.18 7.19
C THR A 127 13.22 5.64 6.61
N LYS A 128 12.68 4.84 5.68
CA LYS A 128 11.36 5.06 5.10
C LYS A 128 10.37 4.09 5.75
N SER A 129 9.42 4.59 6.54
CA SER A 129 8.51 3.73 7.30
C SER A 129 7.42 3.06 6.44
N LYS A 130 6.81 3.78 5.48
CA LYS A 130 5.93 3.22 4.43
C LYS A 130 5.60 4.32 3.42
N SER A 131 5.42 4.00 2.12
CA SER A 131 4.71 4.88 1.18
C SER A 131 3.39 4.23 0.82
N MET A 132 2.33 5.02 0.74
CA MET A 132 1.02 4.60 0.22
C MET A 132 0.94 4.64 -1.32
N ALA A 133 2.04 4.96 -2.00
CA ALA A 133 2.08 5.24 -3.45
C ALA A 133 2.92 4.22 -4.25
N THR A 134 3.07 2.97 -3.79
CA THR A 134 3.79 1.96 -4.58
C THR A 134 3.38 0.55 -4.15
N GLU A 135 2.27 0.07 -4.72
CA GLU A 135 2.08 -1.31 -5.18
C GLU A 135 1.34 -1.24 -6.53
#